data_AF-A0A1F9UCC8-F1
#
_entry.id   AF-A0A1F9UCC8-F1
#
_cell.length_a   1.000
_cell.length_b   1.000
_cell.length_c   1.000
_cell.angle_alpha   90.00
_cell.angle_beta   90.00
_cell.angle_gamma   90.00
#
_symmetry.space_group_name_H-M   'P 1'
#
loop_
_entity.id
_entity.type
_entity.pdbx_description
1 polymer ?
#
loop_
_entity_poly.entity_id
_entity_poly.type
_entity_poly.pdbx_seq_one_letter_code
_entity_poly.pdbx_strand_id
1 'polypeptide(L)'
;MPQQILNQATDFYLKSRDFNGLPIWQIKLPAEERKAKIKELVQKELLTINFGLSIFSAFSLEQHHINEMCKLMGRTPIFRNEYTGEKRPKEFSFLIRPTFKEFNLFSHLLDKMISDNIDQAFFKNDIPLESEEQRPDGKISVKHKGTIALLDEWLTKTIRFSDPAPKNEMIKTFREIRGLRRRPAHAIDEDVFDQKYFQEQRKLIINAYNAIRTLRKILNGHPKTRSYKLPDELLTGKIWTQ
;
A
#
# COMPACT_ATOMS: atom_id res chain seq x y z
N MET A 1 -19.90 -21.20 24.64
CA MET A 1 -18.54 -21.72 24.39
C MET A 1 -17.92 -21.31 23.03
N PRO A 2 -18.66 -21.14 21.91
CA PRO A 2 -18.15 -20.48 20.69
C PRO A 2 -17.92 -18.97 20.89
N GLN A 3 -18.69 -18.40 21.82
CA GLN A 3 -18.66 -16.99 22.22
C GLN A 3 -17.24 -16.47 22.56
N GLN A 4 -16.33 -17.32 23.02
CA GLN A 4 -14.96 -16.89 23.34
C GLN A 4 -14.20 -16.41 22.09
N ILE A 5 -14.30 -17.12 20.96
CA ILE A 5 -13.64 -16.70 19.71
C ILE A 5 -14.31 -15.44 19.17
N LEU A 6 -15.65 -15.39 19.22
CA LEU A 6 -16.40 -14.23 18.80
C LEU A 6 -16.03 -13.00 19.63
N ASN A 7 -16.01 -13.11 20.96
CA ASN A 7 -15.60 -12.04 21.85
C ASN A 7 -14.13 -11.63 21.61
N GLN A 8 -13.22 -12.59 21.39
CA GLN A 8 -11.83 -12.27 21.09
C GLN A 8 -11.69 -11.50 19.76
N ALA A 9 -12.44 -11.89 18.73
CA ALA A 9 -12.48 -11.16 17.47
C ALA A 9 -13.07 -9.75 17.67
N THR A 10 -14.24 -9.64 18.30
CA THR A 10 -14.88 -8.35 18.60
C THR A 10 -13.97 -7.44 19.42
N ASP A 11 -13.34 -7.94 20.47
CA ASP A 11 -12.40 -7.20 21.30
C ASP A 11 -11.17 -6.73 20.51
N PHE A 12 -10.62 -7.60 19.66
CA PHE A 12 -9.52 -7.24 18.77
C PHE A 12 -9.94 -6.06 17.89
N TYR A 13 -11.08 -6.16 17.21
CA TYR A 13 -11.60 -5.11 16.34
C TYR A 13 -11.85 -3.79 17.09
N LEU A 14 -12.52 -3.82 18.26
CA LEU A 14 -12.87 -2.62 19.02
C LEU A 14 -11.66 -1.95 19.69
N LYS A 15 -10.66 -2.72 20.15
CA LYS A 15 -9.50 -2.20 20.88
C LYS A 15 -8.34 -1.81 19.97
N SER A 16 -8.11 -2.57 18.88
CA SER A 16 -6.90 -2.41 18.06
C SER A 16 -7.01 -1.32 17.01
N ARG A 17 -8.23 -0.96 16.58
CA ARG A 17 -8.49 -0.22 15.34
C ARG A 17 -7.91 -0.88 14.08
N ASP A 18 -7.49 -2.15 14.14
CA ASP A 18 -7.04 -2.93 12.98
C ASP A 18 -8.20 -3.79 12.45
N PHE A 19 -8.67 -3.44 11.24
CA PHE A 19 -9.80 -4.13 10.59
C PHE A 19 -9.37 -5.17 9.56
N ASN A 20 -8.11 -5.62 9.58
CA ASN A 20 -7.58 -6.63 8.66
C ASN A 20 -7.93 -8.08 9.01
N GLY A 21 -8.76 -8.29 10.04
CA GLY A 21 -9.11 -9.62 10.55
C GLY A 21 -8.19 -10.08 11.66
N LEU A 22 -8.74 -10.85 12.61
CA LEU A 22 -7.98 -11.51 13.66
C LEU A 22 -7.21 -12.70 13.05
N PRO A 23 -5.86 -12.72 13.08
CA PRO A 23 -5.12 -13.84 12.55
C PRO A 23 -5.41 -15.13 13.32
N ILE A 24 -5.64 -16.23 12.61
CA ILE A 24 -6.08 -17.51 13.22
C ILE A 24 -5.07 -18.05 14.24
N TRP A 25 -3.79 -17.76 14.06
CA TRP A 25 -2.71 -18.16 14.98
C TRP A 25 -2.72 -17.40 16.31
N GLN A 26 -3.39 -16.25 16.40
CA GLN A 26 -3.59 -15.53 17.66
C GLN A 26 -4.71 -16.13 18.52
N ILE A 27 -5.53 -17.03 17.95
CA ILE A 27 -6.56 -17.76 18.69
C ILE A 27 -5.91 -18.93 19.41
N LYS A 28 -5.70 -18.76 20.72
CA LYS A 28 -5.07 -19.75 21.62
C LYS A 28 -6.04 -20.87 22.00
N LEU A 29 -6.42 -21.69 21.02
CA LEU A 29 -7.22 -22.90 21.19
C LEU A 29 -6.57 -24.08 20.46
N PRO A 30 -6.79 -25.33 20.93
CA PRO A 30 -6.40 -26.53 20.20
C PRO A 30 -6.95 -26.53 18.77
N ALA A 31 -6.22 -27.09 17.80
CA ALA A 31 -6.54 -26.95 16.38
C ALA A 31 -7.93 -27.46 16.01
N GLU A 32 -8.29 -28.67 16.48
CA GLU A 32 -9.60 -29.29 16.22
C GLU A 32 -10.75 -28.50 16.87
N GLU A 33 -10.57 -28.06 18.11
CA GLU A 33 -11.57 -27.27 18.83
C GLU A 33 -11.78 -25.89 18.17
N ARG A 34 -10.69 -25.23 17.78
CA ARG A 34 -10.71 -23.97 17.04
C ARG A 34 -11.46 -24.12 15.72
N LYS A 35 -11.18 -25.18 14.96
CA LYS A 35 -11.82 -25.46 13.67
C LYS A 35 -13.33 -25.68 13.83
N ALA A 36 -13.74 -26.51 14.80
CA ALA A 36 -15.16 -26.78 15.07
C ALA A 36 -15.92 -25.49 15.45
N LYS A 37 -15.36 -24.69 16.35
CA LYS A 37 -15.98 -23.43 16.80
C LYS A 37 -16.05 -22.38 15.70
N ILE A 38 -14.98 -22.21 14.92
CA ILE A 38 -14.99 -21.29 13.78
C ILE A 38 -16.05 -21.73 12.76
N LYS A 39 -16.13 -23.04 12.44
CA LYS A 39 -17.15 -23.57 11.53
C LYS A 39 -18.57 -23.23 11.99
N GLU A 40 -18.86 -23.38 13.29
CA GLU A 40 -20.16 -23.03 13.87
C GLU A 40 -20.45 -21.53 13.72
N LEU A 41 -19.48 -20.65 14.01
CA LEU A 41 -19.65 -19.20 13.89
C LEU A 41 -19.84 -18.74 12.45
N VAL A 42 -19.18 -19.39 11.48
CA VAL A 42 -19.36 -19.14 10.04
C VAL A 42 -20.74 -19.58 9.59
N GLN A 43 -21.21 -20.76 10.02
CA GLN A 43 -22.56 -21.25 9.70
C GLN A 43 -23.66 -20.35 10.28
N LYS A 44 -23.38 -19.64 11.37
CA LYS A 44 -24.27 -18.65 11.98
C LYS A 44 -24.12 -17.25 11.40
N GLU A 45 -23.27 -17.08 10.37
CA GLU A 45 -22.98 -15.78 9.73
C GLU A 45 -22.40 -14.73 10.70
N LEU A 46 -21.81 -15.17 11.82
CA LEU A 46 -21.20 -14.29 12.82
C LEU A 46 -19.73 -13.99 12.53
N LEU A 47 -19.07 -14.83 11.71
CA LEU A 47 -17.70 -14.65 11.26
C LEU A 47 -17.54 -15.09 9.81
N THR A 48 -16.59 -14.47 9.11
CA THR A 48 -16.11 -14.91 7.80
C THR A 48 -14.65 -15.30 7.92
N ILE A 49 -14.26 -16.43 7.31
CA ILE A 49 -12.84 -16.82 7.20
C ILE A 49 -12.29 -16.31 5.88
N ASN A 50 -11.15 -15.66 5.96
CA ASN A 50 -10.38 -15.28 4.79
C ASN A 50 -9.09 -16.11 4.72
N PHE A 51 -8.93 -16.83 3.61
CA PHE A 51 -7.73 -17.64 3.34
C PHE A 51 -6.67 -16.89 2.53
N GLY A 52 -6.95 -15.64 2.13
CA GLY A 52 -6.07 -14.78 1.36
C GLY A 52 -5.42 -13.68 2.18
N LEU A 53 -4.41 -13.03 1.59
CA LEU A 53 -3.84 -11.82 2.16
C LEU A 53 -4.84 -10.67 2.04
N SER A 54 -5.02 -9.86 3.09
CA SER A 54 -5.71 -8.59 2.93
C SER A 54 -4.96 -7.72 1.93
N ILE A 55 -5.66 -6.89 1.17
CA ILE A 55 -5.01 -6.00 0.20
C ILE A 55 -3.98 -5.07 0.86
N PHE A 56 -4.19 -4.69 2.12
CA PHE A 56 -3.25 -3.89 2.90
C PHE A 56 -1.97 -4.66 3.26
N SER A 57 -2.10 -5.94 3.63
CA SER A 57 -0.95 -6.83 3.83
C SER A 57 -0.20 -7.05 2.51
N ALA A 58 -0.92 -7.35 1.43
CA ALA A 58 -0.34 -7.57 0.11
C ALA A 58 0.40 -6.33 -0.39
N PHE A 59 -0.18 -5.13 -0.23
CA PHE A 59 0.47 -3.85 -0.53
C PHE A 59 1.81 -3.70 0.20
N SER A 60 1.83 -3.97 1.50
CA SER A 60 3.04 -3.81 2.32
C SER A 60 4.11 -4.84 1.96
N LEU A 61 3.71 -6.07 1.64
CA LEU A 61 4.61 -7.12 1.16
C LEU A 61 5.21 -6.79 -0.21
N GLU A 62 4.41 -6.25 -1.13
CA GLU A 62 4.91 -5.79 -2.43
C GLU A 62 6.02 -4.74 -2.27
N GLN A 63 5.88 -3.78 -1.33
CA GLN A 63 6.94 -2.80 -1.02
C GLN A 63 8.20 -3.46 -0.46
N HIS A 64 8.04 -4.42 0.47
CA HIS A 64 9.17 -5.17 1.02
C HIS A 64 9.94 -5.92 -0.09
N HIS A 65 9.24 -6.62 -0.98
CA HIS A 65 9.90 -7.33 -2.08
C HIS A 65 10.55 -6.41 -3.10
N ILE A 66 10.00 -5.21 -3.32
CA ILE A 66 10.67 -4.17 -4.11
C ILE A 66 12.02 -3.81 -3.49
N ASN A 67 12.07 -3.58 -2.18
CA ASN A 67 13.32 -3.27 -1.48
C ASN A 67 14.32 -4.43 -1.53
N GLU A 68 13.88 -5.68 -1.37
CA GLU A 68 14.75 -6.85 -1.54
C GLU A 68 15.33 -6.94 -2.96
N MET A 69 14.52 -6.66 -3.99
CA MET A 69 14.99 -6.57 -5.37
C MET A 69 16.02 -5.45 -5.55
N CYS A 70 15.82 -4.28 -4.93
CA CYS A 70 16.81 -3.20 -4.95
C CYS A 70 18.16 -3.61 -4.35
N LYS A 71 18.15 -4.38 -3.24
CA LYS A 71 19.37 -4.93 -2.62
C LYS A 71 20.11 -5.85 -3.59
N LEU A 72 19.40 -6.74 -4.28
CA LEU A 72 19.99 -7.61 -5.32
C LEU A 72 20.57 -6.83 -6.50
N MET A 73 19.99 -5.68 -6.82
CA MET A 73 20.53 -4.78 -7.84
C MET A 73 21.82 -4.08 -7.41
N GLY A 74 22.17 -4.12 -6.11
CA GLY A 74 23.28 -3.39 -5.50
C GLY A 74 22.92 -1.93 -5.20
N ARG A 75 21.64 -1.65 -4.96
CA ARG A 75 21.11 -0.29 -4.75
C ARG A 75 20.52 -0.14 -3.35
N THR A 76 20.38 1.10 -2.90
CA THR A 76 19.59 1.39 -1.70
C THR A 76 18.13 0.99 -1.92
N PRO A 77 17.35 0.75 -0.85
CA PRO A 77 15.90 0.58 -0.97
C PRO A 77 15.23 1.75 -1.69
N ILE A 78 14.20 1.48 -2.51
CA ILE A 78 13.33 2.55 -3.05
C ILE A 78 12.44 3.11 -1.94
N PHE A 79 11.92 2.26 -1.06
CA PHE A 79 11.08 2.70 0.06
C PHE A 79 11.92 2.77 1.33
N ARG A 80 11.96 3.95 1.99
CA ARG A 80 12.73 4.18 3.22
C ARG A 80 12.27 3.28 4.36
N ASN A 81 10.96 3.13 4.50
CA ASN A 81 10.33 2.38 5.59
C ASN A 81 9.53 1.19 5.05
N GLU A 82 9.57 0.08 5.79
CA GLU A 82 8.78 -1.12 5.52
C GLU A 82 7.70 -1.28 6.59
N TYR A 83 6.49 -1.58 6.15
CA TYR A 83 5.27 -1.62 6.98
C TYR A 83 4.69 -3.03 7.08
N THR A 84 5.55 -4.05 7.21
CA THR A 84 5.14 -5.45 7.36
C THR A 84 4.96 -5.83 8.84
N GLY A 85 4.08 -6.80 9.10
CA GLY A 85 3.80 -7.29 10.46
C GLY A 85 3.34 -6.17 11.41
N GLU A 86 3.96 -6.10 12.59
CA GLU A 86 3.62 -5.13 13.65
C GLU A 86 3.99 -3.68 13.29
N LYS A 87 4.84 -3.46 12.28
CA LYS A 87 5.21 -2.12 11.81
C LYS A 87 4.11 -1.47 10.96
N ARG A 88 3.10 -2.24 10.56
CA ARG A 88 2.00 -1.71 9.76
C ARG A 88 1.16 -0.73 10.60
N PRO A 89 0.89 0.49 10.10
CA PRO A 89 -0.02 1.41 10.76
C PRO A 89 -1.40 0.77 10.95
N LYS A 90 -1.99 0.90 12.13
CA LYS A 90 -3.27 0.27 12.48
C LYS A 90 -4.41 0.82 11.62
N GLU A 91 -4.33 2.12 11.32
CA GLU A 91 -5.27 2.87 10.49
C GLU A 91 -5.16 2.51 9.00
N PHE A 92 -4.16 1.72 8.61
CA PHE A 92 -4.04 1.18 7.24
C PHE A 92 -4.93 -0.06 7.08
N SER A 93 -6.23 0.18 7.20
CA SER A 93 -7.30 -0.81 7.07
C SER A 93 -8.55 -0.17 6.46
N PHE A 94 -9.60 -0.97 6.24
CA PHE A 94 -10.88 -0.43 5.80
C PHE A 94 -11.50 0.53 6.82
N LEU A 95 -12.24 1.53 6.34
CA LEU A 95 -12.97 2.47 7.20
C LEU A 95 -14.11 1.76 7.93
N ILE A 96 -14.18 1.90 9.25
CA ILE A 96 -15.34 1.46 10.05
C ILE A 96 -16.50 2.43 9.84
N ARG A 97 -16.19 3.71 9.99
CA ARG A 97 -17.12 4.81 9.87
C ARG A 97 -16.69 5.61 8.65
N PRO A 98 -17.33 5.41 7.49
CA PRO A 98 -16.99 6.13 6.28
C PRO A 98 -17.42 7.59 6.40
N THR A 99 -16.55 8.41 7.00
CA THR A 99 -16.69 9.87 7.01
C THR A 99 -15.61 10.50 6.15
N PHE A 100 -15.84 11.75 5.76
CA PHE A 100 -14.87 12.51 4.97
C PHE A 100 -13.52 12.61 5.67
N LYS A 101 -13.52 12.84 6.98
CA LYS A 101 -12.30 12.92 7.79
C LYS A 101 -11.50 11.62 7.77
N GLU A 102 -12.15 10.48 8.00
CA GLU A 102 -11.50 9.18 8.01
C GLU A 102 -10.93 8.81 6.63
N PHE A 103 -11.65 9.12 5.55
CA PHE A 103 -11.15 8.94 4.18
C PHE A 103 -9.92 9.81 3.87
N ASN A 104 -9.92 11.07 4.31
CA ASN A 104 -8.77 11.96 4.12
C ASN A 104 -7.55 11.50 4.94
N LEU A 105 -7.77 11.03 6.18
CA LEU A 105 -6.71 10.44 7.00
C LEU A 105 -6.09 9.22 6.32
N PHE A 106 -6.93 8.32 5.78
CA PHE A 106 -6.47 7.17 5.00
C PHE A 106 -5.67 7.59 3.75
N SER A 107 -6.20 8.53 2.96
CA SER A 107 -5.54 9.01 1.73
C SER A 107 -4.18 9.64 2.03
N HIS A 108 -4.09 10.40 3.12
CA HIS A 108 -2.84 11.01 3.59
C HIS A 108 -1.83 9.96 4.05
N LEU A 109 -2.28 8.93 4.78
CA LEU A 109 -1.45 7.81 5.20
C LEU A 109 -0.91 7.04 3.99
N LEU A 110 -1.77 6.75 3.01
CA LEU A 110 -1.38 6.06 1.78
C LEU A 110 -0.32 6.84 0.98
N ASP A 111 -0.50 8.16 0.81
CA ASP A 111 0.53 9.02 0.18
C ASP A 111 1.87 8.99 0.94
N LYS A 112 1.81 8.99 2.28
CA LYS A 112 3.01 8.87 3.12
C LYS A 112 3.72 7.54 2.92
N MET A 113 2.98 6.45 2.81
CA MET A 113 3.53 5.10 2.59
C MET A 113 4.09 4.92 1.17
N ILE A 114 3.67 5.72 0.20
CA ILE A 114 4.14 5.69 -1.20
C ILE A 114 5.12 6.84 -1.47
N SER A 115 4.60 8.03 -1.76
CA SER A 115 5.33 9.15 -2.36
C SER A 115 6.36 9.75 -1.42
N ASP A 116 5.97 9.99 -0.16
CA ASP A 116 6.90 10.50 0.85
C ASP A 116 7.88 9.40 1.32
N ASN A 117 7.57 8.13 1.08
CA ASN A 117 8.43 6.99 1.42
C ASN A 117 9.50 6.69 0.36
N ILE A 118 9.37 7.22 -0.86
CA ILE A 118 10.37 7.02 -1.93
C ILE A 118 11.69 7.72 -1.56
N ASP A 119 12.79 6.97 -1.49
CA ASP A 119 14.13 7.46 -1.22
C ASP A 119 14.78 8.08 -2.45
N GLN A 120 15.16 9.35 -2.34
CA GLN A 120 15.86 10.05 -3.41
C GLN A 120 17.28 9.52 -3.60
N ALA A 121 17.88 8.93 -2.56
CA ALA A 121 19.22 8.34 -2.64
C ALA A 121 19.31 7.21 -3.67
N PHE A 122 18.19 6.52 -3.94
CA PHE A 122 18.11 5.49 -4.97
C PHE A 122 18.49 6.00 -6.38
N PHE A 123 18.22 7.28 -6.66
CA PHE A 123 18.35 7.88 -7.99
C PHE A 123 19.66 8.64 -8.23
N LYS A 124 20.42 8.97 -7.17
CA LYS A 124 21.52 9.95 -7.20
C LYS A 124 22.56 9.74 -8.29
N ASN A 125 22.83 8.49 -8.66
CA ASN A 125 23.89 8.15 -9.61
C ASN A 125 23.40 8.01 -11.06
N ASP A 126 22.08 8.01 -11.29
CA ASP A 126 21.52 7.78 -12.63
C ASP A 126 20.90 9.06 -13.22
N ILE A 127 20.32 9.91 -12.37
CA ILE A 127 19.61 11.12 -12.80
C ILE A 127 19.87 12.32 -11.85
N PRO A 128 19.90 13.56 -12.38
CA PRO A 128 19.96 14.76 -11.54
C PRO A 128 18.71 14.89 -10.66
N LEU A 129 18.93 15.19 -9.37
CA LEU A 129 17.84 15.41 -8.40
C LEU A 129 17.17 16.78 -8.55
N GLU A 130 17.81 17.69 -9.27
CA GLU A 130 17.40 19.06 -9.46
C GLU A 130 17.16 19.34 -10.95
N SER A 131 16.34 20.34 -11.22
CA SER A 131 16.14 20.92 -12.54
C SER A 131 16.49 22.41 -12.50
N GLU A 132 17.19 22.87 -13.52
CA GLU A 132 17.49 24.27 -13.74
C GLU A 132 16.41 24.87 -14.66
N GLU A 133 15.75 25.92 -14.19
CA GLU A 133 14.83 26.72 -15.00
C GLU A 133 15.42 28.13 -15.17
N GLN A 134 15.55 28.57 -16.43
CA GLN A 134 15.96 29.94 -16.72
C GLN A 134 14.77 30.87 -16.48
N ARG A 135 14.89 31.78 -15.52
CA ARG A 135 13.86 32.78 -15.25
C ARG A 135 13.87 33.88 -16.31
N PRO A 136 12.74 34.59 -16.48
CA PRO A 136 12.66 35.72 -17.42
C PRO A 136 13.66 36.85 -17.13
N ASP A 137 14.21 36.92 -15.91
CA ASP A 137 15.22 37.90 -15.47
C ASP A 137 16.67 37.45 -15.76
N GLY A 138 16.86 36.33 -16.48
CA GLY A 138 18.18 35.77 -16.80
C GLY A 138 18.85 34.99 -15.67
N LYS A 139 18.22 34.90 -14.48
CA LYS A 139 18.76 34.09 -13.37
C LYS A 139 18.37 32.62 -13.50
N ILE A 140 19.27 31.72 -13.13
CA ILE A 140 19.00 30.29 -13.06
C ILE A 140 18.30 29.98 -11.73
N SER A 141 17.14 29.35 -11.79
CA SER A 141 16.41 28.84 -10.63
C SER A 141 16.59 27.33 -10.54
N VAL A 142 17.25 26.87 -9.49
CA VAL A 142 17.34 25.44 -9.18
C VAL A 142 16.10 25.01 -8.41
N LYS A 143 15.39 23.99 -8.90
CA LYS A 143 14.24 23.38 -8.22
C LYS A 143 14.51 21.89 -7.99
N HIS A 144 14.29 21.41 -6.77
CA HIS A 144 14.32 19.98 -6.49
C HIS A 144 13.14 19.27 -7.15
N LYS A 145 13.41 18.13 -7.80
CA LYS A 145 12.38 17.28 -8.38
C LYS A 145 11.63 16.52 -7.28
N GLY A 146 10.33 16.37 -7.44
CA GLY A 146 9.52 15.53 -6.55
C GLY A 146 9.85 14.04 -6.70
N THR A 147 9.63 13.23 -5.66
CA THR A 147 9.96 11.80 -5.65
C THR A 147 9.27 11.00 -6.75
N ILE A 148 7.99 11.27 -7.02
CA ILE A 148 7.25 10.63 -8.14
C ILE A 148 7.87 11.01 -9.49
N ALA A 149 8.30 12.26 -9.66
CA ALA A 149 8.93 12.72 -10.90
C ALA A 149 10.31 12.07 -11.10
N LEU A 150 11.09 11.91 -10.02
CA LEU A 150 12.36 11.19 -10.04
C LEU A 150 12.16 9.72 -10.44
N LEU A 151 11.16 9.05 -9.86
CA LEU A 151 10.84 7.67 -10.23
C LEU A 151 10.43 7.55 -11.70
N ASP A 152 9.58 8.46 -12.18
CA ASP A 152 9.11 8.50 -13.56
C ASP A 152 10.27 8.68 -14.56
N GLU A 153 11.16 9.64 -14.29
CA GLU A 153 12.34 9.93 -15.10
C GLU A 153 13.33 8.75 -15.11
N TRP A 154 13.61 8.18 -13.93
CA TRP A 154 14.51 7.03 -13.80
C TRP A 154 13.99 5.82 -14.59
N LEU A 155 12.72 5.46 -14.43
CA LEU A 155 12.12 4.35 -15.18
C LEU A 155 12.23 4.55 -16.68
N THR A 156 11.97 5.78 -17.15
CA THR A 156 12.00 6.13 -18.58
C THR A 156 13.42 6.05 -19.16
N LYS A 157 14.45 6.39 -18.38
CA LYS A 157 15.85 6.35 -18.82
C LYS A 157 16.47 4.96 -18.72
N THR A 158 16.12 4.19 -17.69
CA THR A 158 16.79 2.93 -17.36
C THR A 158 16.14 1.71 -18.01
N ILE A 159 14.85 1.78 -18.35
CA ILE A 159 14.08 0.61 -18.77
C ILE A 159 13.44 0.85 -20.14
N ARG A 160 13.65 -0.10 -21.05
CA ARG A 160 12.95 -0.14 -22.34
C ARG A 160 11.63 -0.88 -22.16
N PHE A 161 10.53 -0.14 -22.25
CA PHE A 161 9.19 -0.71 -22.21
C PHE A 161 8.73 -1.05 -23.63
N SER A 162 8.26 -2.29 -23.85
CA SER A 162 7.53 -2.63 -25.07
C SER A 162 6.18 -1.91 -25.13
N ASP A 163 5.54 -1.76 -23.97
CA ASP A 163 4.34 -0.95 -23.78
C ASP A 163 4.52 -0.10 -22.51
N PRO A 164 4.57 1.25 -22.62
CA PRO A 164 4.71 2.14 -21.49
C PRO A 164 3.40 2.35 -20.71
N ALA A 165 2.25 1.88 -21.20
CA ALA A 165 0.94 2.14 -20.59
C ALA A 165 0.85 1.70 -19.11
N PRO A 166 1.29 0.49 -18.69
CA PRO A 166 1.24 0.08 -17.29
C PRO A 166 2.09 0.98 -16.38
N LYS A 167 3.27 1.40 -16.85
CA LYS A 167 4.14 2.32 -16.12
C LYS A 167 3.51 3.72 -16.02
N ASN A 168 2.89 4.21 -17.09
CA ASN A 168 2.25 5.53 -17.10
C ASN A 168 1.01 5.54 -16.19
N GLU A 169 0.22 4.47 -16.18
CA GLU A 169 -0.92 4.29 -15.27
C GLU A 169 -0.47 4.26 -13.81
N MET A 170 0.58 3.49 -13.49
CA MET A 170 1.19 3.48 -12.16
C MET A 170 1.61 4.88 -11.68
N ILE A 171 2.34 5.63 -12.51
CA ILE A 171 2.77 6.99 -12.17
C ILE A 171 1.56 7.93 -12.01
N LYS A 172 0.54 7.80 -12.86
CA LYS A 172 -0.71 8.54 -12.76
C LYS A 172 -1.40 8.27 -11.41
N THR A 173 -1.51 7.00 -11.01
CA THR A 173 -2.08 6.62 -9.71
C THR A 173 -1.34 7.25 -8.54
N PHE A 174 0.01 7.26 -8.55
CA PHE A 174 0.77 7.94 -7.49
C PHE A 174 0.51 9.44 -7.45
N ARG A 175 0.39 10.10 -8.61
CA ARG A 175 0.04 11.53 -8.70
C ARG A 175 -1.38 11.80 -8.20
N GLU A 176 -2.34 10.93 -8.48
CA GLU A 176 -3.72 11.05 -7.99
C GLU A 176 -3.78 10.94 -6.47
N ILE A 177 -3.12 9.93 -5.88
CA ILE A 177 -3.02 9.76 -4.41
C ILE A 177 -2.38 11.01 -3.77
N ARG A 178 -1.27 11.50 -4.33
CA ARG A 178 -0.61 12.74 -3.91
C ARG A 178 -1.53 13.96 -4.02
N GLY A 179 -2.40 13.99 -5.03
CA GLY A 179 -3.38 15.04 -5.26
C GLY A 179 -4.50 15.07 -4.22
N LEU A 180 -4.98 13.90 -3.78
CA LEU A 180 -6.02 13.79 -2.76
C LEU A 180 -5.61 14.45 -1.43
N ARG A 181 -4.32 14.39 -1.07
CA ARG A 181 -3.77 15.09 0.11
C ARG A 181 -3.95 16.60 0.08
N ARG A 182 -4.05 17.24 -1.10
CA ARG A 182 -4.15 18.69 -1.21
C ARG A 182 -5.54 19.24 -0.86
N ARG A 183 -6.55 18.38 -0.68
CA ARG A 183 -7.84 18.80 -0.15
C ARG A 183 -7.71 18.94 1.37
N PRO A 184 -7.83 20.16 1.93
CA PRO A 184 -7.60 20.36 3.36
C PRO A 184 -8.65 19.57 4.16
N ALA A 185 -8.19 18.68 5.03
CA ALA A 185 -9.01 18.05 6.06
C ALA A 185 -9.56 19.05 7.12
N HIS A 186 -9.21 20.33 6.96
CA HIS A 186 -9.58 21.47 7.79
C HIS A 186 -10.41 22.53 7.05
N ALA A 187 -10.80 22.28 5.77
CA ALA A 187 -12.01 22.96 5.31
C ALA A 187 -13.10 22.58 6.33
N ILE A 188 -13.86 23.56 6.82
CA ILE A 188 -15.00 23.31 7.71
C ILE A 188 -16.11 22.69 6.85
N ASP A 189 -15.79 21.59 6.17
CA ASP A 189 -16.74 20.65 5.61
C ASP A 189 -17.24 19.85 6.81
N GLU A 190 -18.55 19.74 6.96
CA GLU A 190 -19.16 18.87 7.95
C GLU A 190 -18.52 17.47 7.82
N ASP A 191 -18.16 16.83 8.93
CA ASP A 191 -17.65 15.45 8.93
C ASP A 191 -18.80 14.50 8.59
N VAL A 192 -19.22 14.53 7.33
CA VAL A 192 -20.41 13.84 6.83
C VAL A 192 -20.10 12.36 6.72
N PHE A 193 -20.96 11.56 7.33
CA PHE A 193 -21.00 10.12 7.10
C PHE A 193 -21.62 9.84 5.73
N ASP A 194 -20.90 9.10 4.88
CA ASP A 194 -21.38 8.73 3.54
C ASP A 194 -20.70 7.44 3.07
N GLN A 195 -21.50 6.45 2.67
CA GLN A 195 -21.02 5.15 2.18
C GLN A 195 -20.13 5.27 0.93
N LYS A 196 -20.22 6.38 0.18
CA LYS A 196 -19.31 6.64 -0.95
C LYS A 196 -17.84 6.58 -0.53
N TYR A 197 -17.50 7.01 0.69
CA TYR A 197 -16.10 7.03 1.14
C TYR A 197 -15.52 5.63 1.30
N PHE A 198 -16.34 4.64 1.66
CA PHE A 198 -15.90 3.26 1.68
C PHE A 198 -15.60 2.74 0.26
N GLN A 199 -16.46 3.07 -0.70
CA GLN A 199 -16.28 2.69 -2.11
C GLN A 199 -15.05 3.38 -2.73
N GLU A 200 -14.86 4.67 -2.44
CA GLU A 200 -13.69 5.45 -2.85
C GLU A 200 -12.41 4.90 -2.23
N GLN A 201 -12.41 4.59 -0.93
CA GLN A 201 -11.27 3.97 -0.25
C GLN A 201 -10.89 2.65 -0.93
N ARG A 202 -11.89 1.79 -1.17
CA ARG A 202 -11.69 0.48 -1.80
C ARG A 202 -11.09 0.61 -3.19
N LYS A 203 -11.62 1.51 -4.01
CA LYS A 203 -11.06 1.80 -5.34
C LYS A 203 -9.62 2.32 -5.24
N LEU A 204 -9.36 3.23 -4.30
CA LEU A 204 -8.06 3.83 -4.09
C LEU A 204 -6.99 2.81 -3.70
N ILE A 205 -7.28 1.91 -2.74
CA ILE A 205 -6.32 0.89 -2.31
C ILE A 205 -6.08 -0.18 -3.38
N ILE A 206 -7.10 -0.54 -4.18
CA ILE A 206 -6.94 -1.45 -5.33
C ILE A 206 -5.99 -0.84 -6.37
N ASN A 207 -6.20 0.43 -6.73
CA ASN A 207 -5.35 1.13 -7.67
C ASN A 207 -3.92 1.24 -7.12
N ALA A 208 -3.76 1.61 -5.85
CA ALA A 208 -2.46 1.73 -5.20
C ALA A 208 -1.70 0.39 -5.17
N TYR A 209 -2.40 -0.70 -4.81
CA TYR A 209 -1.84 -2.05 -4.83
C TYR A 209 -1.36 -2.44 -6.23
N ASN A 210 -2.19 -2.22 -7.25
CA ASN A 210 -1.82 -2.52 -8.63
C ASN A 210 -0.62 -1.69 -9.11
N ALA A 211 -0.54 -0.41 -8.72
CA ALA A 211 0.59 0.46 -9.02
C ALA A 211 1.89 -0.05 -8.38
N ILE A 212 1.89 -0.39 -7.09
CA ILE A 212 3.07 -0.96 -6.41
C ILE A 212 3.45 -2.32 -7.01
N ARG A 213 2.47 -3.19 -7.28
CA ARG A 213 2.70 -4.48 -7.94
C ARG A 213 3.34 -4.30 -9.33
N THR A 214 2.91 -3.29 -10.08
CA THR A 214 3.53 -2.95 -11.37
C THR A 214 4.98 -2.55 -11.19
N LEU A 215 5.30 -1.70 -10.20
CA LEU A 215 6.69 -1.37 -9.87
C LEU A 215 7.52 -2.61 -9.56
N ARG A 216 7.00 -3.54 -8.74
CA ARG A 216 7.67 -4.82 -8.46
C ARG A 216 7.90 -5.63 -9.73
N LYS A 217 6.88 -5.77 -10.59
CA LYS A 217 7.00 -6.51 -11.86
C LYS A 217 8.07 -5.90 -12.77
N ILE A 218 8.15 -4.58 -12.84
CA ILE A 218 9.18 -3.86 -13.57
C ILE A 218 10.57 -4.23 -13.04
N LEU A 219 10.77 -4.16 -11.72
CA LEU A 219 12.05 -4.53 -11.11
C LEU A 219 12.38 -6.01 -11.29
N ASN A 220 11.37 -6.90 -11.23
CA ASN A 220 11.56 -8.33 -11.45
C ASN A 220 12.08 -8.65 -12.87
N GLY A 221 11.84 -7.77 -13.84
CA GLY A 221 12.39 -7.87 -15.19
C GLY A 221 13.90 -7.63 -15.28
N HIS A 222 14.53 -7.10 -14.22
CA HIS A 222 15.95 -6.81 -14.19
C HIS A 222 16.79 -8.12 -14.16
N PRO A 223 17.92 -8.22 -14.88
CA PRO A 223 18.72 -9.46 -14.93
C PRO A 223 19.14 -9.98 -13.55
N LYS A 224 19.52 -9.07 -12.63
CA LYS A 224 19.96 -9.41 -11.27
C LYS A 224 18.86 -9.93 -10.34
N THR A 225 17.58 -9.79 -10.69
CA THR A 225 16.45 -10.20 -9.85
C THR A 225 15.76 -11.47 -10.36
N ARG A 226 16.21 -12.03 -11.49
CA ARG A 226 15.57 -13.19 -12.14
C ARG A 226 15.45 -14.44 -11.24
N SER A 227 16.41 -14.62 -10.34
CA SER A 227 16.43 -15.74 -9.39
C SER A 227 15.62 -15.47 -8.12
N TYR A 228 15.10 -14.27 -7.94
CA TYR A 228 14.34 -13.91 -6.75
C TYR A 228 12.97 -14.60 -6.75
N LYS A 229 12.71 -15.40 -5.72
CA LYS A 229 11.44 -16.09 -5.56
C LYS A 229 10.49 -15.25 -4.72
N LEU A 230 9.30 -15.02 -5.27
CA LEU A 230 8.21 -14.37 -4.54
C LEU A 230 7.41 -15.41 -3.76
N PRO A 231 6.81 -15.01 -2.62
CA PRO A 231 5.87 -15.86 -1.92
C PRO A 231 4.68 -16.23 -2.80
N ASP A 232 4.20 -17.46 -2.66
CA ASP A 232 3.09 -18.00 -3.45
C ASP A 232 1.81 -17.19 -3.27
N GLU A 233 1.61 -16.54 -2.12
CA GLU A 233 0.44 -15.72 -1.83
C GLU A 233 0.33 -14.51 -2.76
N LEU A 234 1.46 -13.91 -3.16
CA LEU A 234 1.50 -12.80 -4.13
C LEU A 234 1.45 -13.29 -5.58
N LEU A 235 1.90 -14.51 -5.85
CA LEU A 235 1.89 -15.13 -7.18
C LEU A 235 0.49 -15.66 -7.55
N THR A 236 -0.16 -16.37 -6.62
CA THR A 236 -1.50 -16.94 -6.80
C THR A 236 -2.60 -15.89 -6.82
N GLY A 237 -2.33 -14.68 -6.34
CA GLY A 237 -3.27 -13.56 -6.40
C GLY A 237 -4.51 -13.74 -5.52
N LYS A 238 -4.44 -14.61 -4.50
CA LYS A 238 -5.49 -14.77 -3.47
C LYS A 238 -5.48 -13.57 -2.52
N ILE A 239 -5.79 -12.40 -3.07
CA ILE A 239 -5.81 -11.14 -2.36
C ILE A 239 -7.25 -10.76 -2.15
N TRP A 240 -7.58 -10.58 -0.88
CA TRP A 240 -8.91 -10.18 -0.49
C TRP A 240 -9.03 -8.67 -0.58
N THR A 241 -9.99 -8.24 -1.40
CA THR A 241 -10.26 -6.85 -1.73
C THR A 241 -11.65 -6.39 -1.27
N GLN A 242 -12.35 -7.20 -0.47
CA GLN A 242 -13.80 -7.08 -0.19
C GLN A 242 -14.16 -7.27 1.26
#